data_AF-I1CW88-F1
#
_entry.id   AF-I1CW88-F1
#
_cell.length_a   1.000
_cell.length_b   1.000
_cell.length_c   1.000
_cell.angle_alpha   90.00
_cell.angle_beta   90.00
_cell.angle_gamma   90.00
#
_symmetry.space_group_name_H-M   'P 1'
#
loop_
_entity.id
_entity.type
_entity.pdbx_description
1 polymer ?
#
loop_
_entity_poly.entity_id
_entity_poly.type
_entity_poly.pdbx_seq_one_letter_code
_entity_poly.pdbx_strand_id
1 'polypeptide(L)'
;MFLTNASLLSPRLDIASDLSLGSDHRLLTLSFSFAQSSASELSSDTPDTTTHPRRLWNLSRLGEPDPCQLYQDTFRSSSAPLLSQLKRL
;
A
#
# COMPACT_ATOMS: atom_id res chain seq x y z
N MET A 1 -1.27 9.23 1.80
CA MET A 1 -2.11 8.22 2.49
C MET A 1 -1.20 7.30 3.29
N PHE A 2 -1.40 7.24 4.62
CA PHE A 2 -0.69 6.34 5.53
C PHE A 2 -1.57 5.11 5.78
N LEU A 3 -1.01 3.90 5.60
CA LEU A 3 -1.71 2.63 5.79
C LEU A 3 -0.87 1.77 6.73
N THR A 4 -1.43 1.38 7.87
CA THR A 4 -0.77 0.53 8.85
C THR A 4 -1.75 -0.50 9.40
N ASN A 5 -1.25 -1.70 9.72
CA ASN A 5 -1.98 -2.71 10.48
C ASN A 5 -1.55 -2.72 11.96
N ALA A 6 -0.63 -1.83 12.36
CA ALA A 6 -0.16 -1.71 13.73
C ALA A 6 -1.16 -0.97 14.60
N SER A 7 -1.31 -1.40 15.85
CA SER A 7 -2.06 -0.67 16.86
C SER A 7 -1.38 0.68 17.16
N LEU A 8 -2.17 1.75 17.13
CA LEU A 8 -1.70 3.11 17.37
C LEU A 8 -2.07 3.54 18.80
N LEU A 9 -1.14 4.22 19.46
CA LEU A 9 -1.34 4.87 20.76
C LEU A 9 -1.55 6.36 20.56
N SER A 10 -2.55 6.89 21.24
CA SER A 10 -2.91 8.32 21.24
C SER A 10 -2.95 8.95 19.83
N PRO A 11 -3.71 8.37 18.87
CA PRO A 11 -3.81 8.95 17.54
C PRO A 11 -4.51 10.31 17.61
N ARG A 12 -3.89 11.33 17.00
CA ARG A 12 -4.40 12.69 16.92
C ARG A 12 -4.28 13.24 15.50
N LEU A 13 -5.32 13.94 15.07
CA LEU A 13 -5.35 14.68 13.81
C LEU A 13 -5.64 16.15 14.13
N ASP A 14 -4.69 17.03 13.83
CA ASP A 14 -4.84 18.47 13.96
C ASP A 14 -5.00 19.12 12.59
N ILE A 15 -5.97 20.02 12.47
CA ILE A 15 -6.23 20.79 11.26
C ILE A 15 -5.85 22.24 11.55
N ALA A 16 -4.80 22.74 10.91
CA ALA A 16 -4.43 24.14 11.06
C ALA A 16 -5.48 25.02 10.37
N SER A 17 -6.01 25.99 11.11
CA SER A 17 -7.10 26.85 10.65
C SER A 17 -6.64 28.21 10.12
N ASP A 18 -5.40 28.60 10.40
CA ASP A 18 -4.87 29.96 10.27
C ASP A 18 -3.76 30.12 9.21
N LEU A 19 -3.26 29.02 8.64
CA LEU A 19 -2.16 29.02 7.65
C LEU A 19 -2.61 29.27 6.20
N SER A 20 -3.85 29.70 5.99
CA SER A 20 -4.40 29.95 4.65
C SER A 20 -3.79 31.23 4.04
N LEU A 21 -2.61 31.09 3.41
CA LEU A 21 -1.95 32.11 2.59
C LEU A 21 -2.70 32.35 1.26
N GLY A 22 -4.01 32.60 1.32
CA GLY A 22 -4.86 32.75 0.14
C GLY A 22 -5.23 31.43 -0.57
N SER A 23 -4.96 30.28 0.04
CA SER A 23 -5.41 28.95 -0.43
C SER A 23 -6.62 28.47 0.39
N ASP A 24 -7.54 27.77 -0.27
CA ASP A 24 -8.64 27.03 0.34
C ASP A 24 -8.22 25.67 0.94
N HIS A 25 -6.96 25.27 0.75
CA HIS A 25 -6.39 24.09 1.38
C HIS A 25 -6.03 24.34 2.85
N ARG A 26 -6.16 23.29 3.69
CA ARG A 26 -5.79 23.31 5.11
C ARG A 26 -4.67 22.31 5.38
N LEU A 27 -3.70 22.70 6.21
CA LEU A 27 -2.65 21.78 6.67
C LEU A 27 -3.24 20.79 7.67
N LEU A 28 -2.97 19.50 7.44
CA LEU A 28 -3.37 18.39 8.30
C LEU A 28 -2.11 17.77 8.93
N THR A 29 -2.08 17.67 10.25
CA THR A 29 -1.00 17.01 11.00
C THR A 29 -1.52 15.77 11.69
N LEU A 30 -0.96 14.61 11.37
CA LEU A 30 -1.28 13.33 12.01
C LEU A 30 -0.14 12.97 12.97
N SER A 31 -0.46 12.75 14.25
CA SER A 31 0.51 12.38 15.29
C SER A 31 0.02 11.14 16.05
N PHE A 32 0.92 10.19 16.30
CA PHE A 32 0.63 8.98 17.07
C PHE A 32 1.94 8.34 17.53
N SER A 33 1.85 7.45 18.51
CA SER A 33 2.93 6.50 18.83
C SER A 33 2.52 5.10 18.39
N PHE A 34 3.48 4.24 18.05
CA PHE A 34 3.16 2.84 17.81
C PHE A 34 3.02 2.12 19.16
N ALA A 35 1.96 1.33 19.34
CA ALA A 35 1.96 0.36 20.41
C ALA A 35 3.06 -0.63 20.09
N GLN A 36 4.05 -0.76 20.97
CA GLN A 36 5.13 -1.72 20.75
C GLN A 36 4.51 -3.10 20.71
N SER A 37 4.37 -3.66 19.50
CA SER A 37 4.01 -5.05 19.35
C SER A 37 5.17 -5.83 19.94
N SER A 38 4.87 -6.75 20.86
CA SER A 38 5.83 -7.75 21.34
C SER A 38 6.17 -8.74 20.23
N ALA A 39 6.46 -8.27 19.02
CA ALA A 39 7.11 -9.02 17.97
C ALA A 39 8.63 -9.00 18.21
N SER A 40 9.00 -9.46 19.41
CA SER A 40 10.31 -10.02 19.68
C SER A 40 10.16 -11.54 19.76
N GLU A 41 9.42 -12.15 18.84
CA GLU A 41 9.50 -13.58 18.55
C GLU A 41 9.16 -13.77 17.06
N LEU A 42 10.19 -13.63 16.23
CA LEU A 42 10.51 -14.55 15.14
C LEU A 42 11.83 -14.07 14.56
N SER A 43 12.89 -14.63 15.14
CA SER A 43 14.17 -14.85 14.50
C SER A 43 13.99 -15.37 13.07
N SER A 44 14.92 -14.98 12.19
CA SER A 44 15.12 -15.49 10.82
C SER A 44 14.37 -14.78 9.69
N ASP A 45 15.20 -14.17 8.83
CA ASP A 45 15.04 -13.94 7.40
C ASP A 45 13.71 -13.42 6.83
N THR A 46 13.84 -12.27 6.20
CA THR A 46 12.87 -11.60 5.31
C THR A 46 11.59 -11.12 5.99
N PRO A 47 11.25 -9.82 5.90
CA PRO A 47 9.91 -9.40 6.30
C PRO A 47 8.93 -10.20 5.44
N ASP A 48 8.00 -10.91 6.08
CA ASP A 48 6.89 -11.57 5.40
C ASP A 48 6.11 -10.51 4.61
N THR A 49 6.55 -10.28 3.37
CA THR A 49 6.08 -9.23 2.45
C THR A 49 4.62 -9.44 2.05
N THR A 50 3.98 -10.48 2.56
CA THR A 50 2.58 -10.87 2.42
C THR A 50 1.65 -10.04 3.31
N THR A 51 2.14 -9.47 4.44
CA THR A 51 1.31 -8.76 5.42
C THR A 51 1.33 -7.24 5.29
N HIS A 52 2.10 -6.70 4.33
CA HIS A 52 2.23 -5.25 4.18
C HIS A 52 0.88 -4.62 3.78
N PRO A 53 0.33 -3.67 4.56
CA PRO A 53 -1.03 -3.16 4.39
C PRO A 53 -1.28 -2.55 3.00
N ARG A 54 -0.29 -1.88 2.42
CA ARG A 54 -0.36 -1.39 1.03
C ARG A 54 -0.56 -2.51 0.00
N ARG A 55 0.09 -3.67 0.20
CA ARG A 55 -0.03 -4.83 -0.70
C ARG A 55 -1.40 -5.49 -0.53
N LEU A 56 -1.84 -5.68 0.71
CA LEU A 56 -3.18 -6.21 1.02
C LEU A 56 -4.29 -5.34 0.42
N TRP A 57 -4.16 -4.01 0.54
CA TRP A 57 -5.07 -3.07 -0.10
C TRP A 57 -5.03 -3.14 -1.63
N ASN A 58 -3.85 -3.23 -2.24
CA ASN A 58 -3.76 -3.43 -3.69
C ASN A 58 -4.44 -4.74 -4.14
N LEU A 59 -4.30 -5.82 -3.35
CA LEU A 59 -4.90 -7.11 -3.64
C LEU A 59 -6.41 -7.12 -3.43
N SER A 60 -6.94 -6.43 -2.42
CA SER A 60 -8.39 -6.34 -2.21
C SER A 60 -9.10 -5.68 -3.39
N ARG A 61 -8.40 -4.76 -4.06
CA ARG A 61 -8.89 -4.06 -5.26
C ARG A 61 -8.74 -4.87 -6.54
N LEU A 62 -8.08 -6.02 -6.52
CA LEU A 62 -7.88 -6.84 -7.71
C LEU A 62 -9.20 -7.39 -8.29
N GLY A 63 -10.25 -7.45 -7.47
CA GLY A 63 -11.60 -7.79 -7.94
C GLY A 63 -12.33 -6.66 -8.68
N GLU A 64 -11.83 -5.43 -8.63
CA GLU A 64 -12.39 -4.30 -9.38
C GLU A 64 -12.05 -4.43 -10.88
N PRO A 65 -12.94 -4.00 -11.80
CA PRO A 65 -12.72 -4.16 -13.25
C PRO A 65 -11.43 -3.51 -13.73
N ASP A 66 -11.17 -2.26 -13.37
CA ASP A 66 -10.05 -1.49 -13.91
C ASP A 66 -8.68 -2.03 -13.45
N PRO A 67 -8.43 -2.27 -12.15
CA PRO A 67 -7.19 -2.90 -11.70
C PRO A 67 -7.01 -4.29 -12.33
N CYS A 68 -8.07 -5.11 -12.39
CA CYS A 68 -8.00 -6.45 -12.96
C CYS A 68 -7.56 -6.42 -14.43
N GLN A 69 -8.17 -5.56 -15.26
CA GLN A 69 -7.78 -5.40 -16.66
C GLN A 69 -6.33 -4.95 -16.80
N LEU A 70 -5.88 -3.98 -16.00
CA LEU A 70 -4.50 -3.49 -16.05
C LEU A 70 -3.48 -4.60 -15.75
N TYR A 71 -3.75 -5.47 -14.77
CA TYR A 71 -2.89 -6.61 -14.48
C TYR A 71 -2.90 -7.64 -15.62
N GLN A 72 -4.06 -7.93 -16.22
CA GLN A 72 -4.16 -8.85 -17.35
C GLN A 72 -3.38 -8.35 -18.56
N ASP A 73 -3.50 -7.07 -18.90
CA ASP A 73 -2.78 -6.48 -20.04
C ASP A 73 -1.27 -6.43 -19.80
N THR A 74 -0.87 -6.08 -18.58
CA THR A 74 0.54 -6.12 -18.16
C THR A 74 1.08 -7.55 -18.30
N PHE A 75 0.36 -8.55 -17.83
CA PHE A 75 0.76 -9.96 -17.95
C PHE A 75 0.86 -10.40 -19.42
N ARG A 76 -0.12 -10.05 -20.27
CA ARG A 76 -0.08 -10.35 -21.71
C ARG A 76 1.12 -9.73 -22.38
N SER A 77 1.41 -8.46 -22.10
CA SER A 77 2.57 -7.75 -22.64
C SER A 77 3.89 -8.40 -22.19
N SER A 78 3.99 -8.70 -20.90
CA SER A 78 5.20 -9.30 -20.29
C SER A 78 5.47 -10.72 -20.80
N SER A 79 4.42 -11.49 -21.05
CA SER A 79 4.52 -12.89 -21.51
C SER A 79 4.57 -13.04 -23.03
N ALA A 80 4.29 -11.99 -23.80
CA ALA A 80 4.29 -12.02 -25.27
C ALA A 80 5.61 -12.53 -25.88
N PRO A 81 6.81 -12.12 -25.41
CA PRO A 81 8.07 -12.67 -25.93
C PRO A 81 8.19 -14.17 -25.69
N LEU A 82 7.77 -14.63 -24.52
CA LEU A 82 7.84 -16.04 -24.10
C LEU A 82 6.87 -16.90 -24.94
N LEU A 83 5.65 -16.43 -25.18
CA LEU A 83 4.69 -17.05 -26.08
C LEU A 83 5.21 -17.11 -27.52
N SER A 84 5.92 -16.08 -27.97
CA SER A 84 6.51 -16.05 -29.32
C SER A 84 7.62 -17.09 -29.49
N GLN A 85 8.40 -17.35 -28.42
CA GLN A 85 9.42 -18.39 -28.42
C GLN A 85 8.79 -19.79 -28.42
N LEU A 86 7.77 -20.01 -27.58
CA LEU A 86 7.08 -21.31 -27.51
C LEU A 86 6.38 -21.70 -28.82
N LYS A 87 5.83 -20.73 -29.57
CA LYS A 87 5.19 -20.98 -30.87
C LYS A 87 6.17 -21.29 -32.01
N ARG A 88 7.47 -21.12 -31.80
CA ARG A 88 8.52 -21.45 -32.78
C ARG A 88 9.12 -22.84 -32.57
N LEU A 89 8.75 -23.51 -31.49
CA LEU A 89 9.04 -24.94 -31.23
C LEU A 89 8.00 -25.80 -31.92
#